data_AF-A0A086PBG4-F1
#
_entry.id   AF-A0A086PBG4-F1
#
_cell.length_a   1.000
_cell.length_b   1.000
_cell.length_c   1.000
_cell.angle_alpha   90.00
_cell.angle_beta   90.00
_cell.angle_gamma   90.00
#
_symmetry.space_group_name_H-M   'P 1'
#
loop_
_entity.id
_entity.type
_entity.pdbx_description
1 polymer ?
#
loop_
_entity_poly.entity_id
_entity_poly.type
_entity_poly.pdbx_seq_one_letter_code
_entity_poly.pdbx_strand_id
1 'polypeptide(L)'
;MTNPLRGEASFEADGQSYVITMNADALMMAETITAMPISSILGLFDSGAHLGMTAALAWAGTYRQYGMPYDGFPDRVLAWGVPTVRDAVSKAMQQAWPEKEDAEGDANPQKRGRAKAKA
;
A
#
# COMPACT_ATOMS: atom_id res chain seq x y z
N MET A 1 -15.57 6.85 -14.73
CA MET A 1 -14.22 6.37 -15.10
C MET A 1 -13.37 7.63 -15.14
N THR A 2 -12.37 7.88 -14.30
CA THR A 2 -11.36 7.00 -13.70
C THR A 2 -10.69 7.85 -12.61
N ASN A 3 -10.55 7.36 -11.38
CA ASN A 3 -9.58 7.92 -10.44
C ASN A 3 -8.38 6.97 -10.45
N PRO A 4 -7.30 7.29 -11.21
CA PRO A 4 -6.28 6.31 -11.55
C PRO A 4 -5.26 6.03 -10.42
N LEU A 5 -5.35 6.66 -9.25
CA LEU A 5 -4.29 6.67 -8.23
C LEU A 5 -4.80 6.47 -6.79
N ARG A 6 -5.94 5.80 -6.61
CA ARG A 6 -6.64 5.80 -5.31
C ARG A 6 -6.18 4.74 -4.30
N GLY A 7 -5.02 4.13 -4.53
CA GLY A 7 -4.51 3.10 -3.63
C GLY A 7 -5.41 1.89 -3.57
N GLU A 8 -5.99 1.49 -4.70
CA GLU A 8 -6.99 0.42 -4.73
C GLU A 8 -6.39 -0.86 -5.30
N ALA A 9 -6.64 -2.00 -4.66
CA ALA A 9 -6.31 -3.29 -5.24
C ALA A 9 -7.41 -4.30 -4.94
N SER A 10 -7.75 -5.12 -5.93
CA SER A 10 -8.73 -6.18 -5.78
C SER A 10 -8.08 -7.55 -5.59
N PHE A 11 -8.75 -8.41 -4.83
CA PHE A 11 -8.43 -9.82 -4.71
C PHE A 11 -9.72 -10.64 -4.67
N GLU A 12 -9.63 -11.91 -5.06
CA GLU A 12 -10.76 -12.83 -4.98
C GLU A 12 -10.59 -13.74 -3.77
N ALA A 13 -11.63 -13.83 -2.95
CA ALA A 13 -11.70 -14.76 -1.83
C ALA A 13 -13.16 -15.17 -1.57
N ASP A 14 -13.39 -16.40 -1.12
CA ASP A 14 -14.74 -16.95 -0.88
C ASP A 14 -15.70 -16.81 -2.08
N GLY A 15 -15.18 -16.83 -3.31
CA GLY A 15 -15.98 -16.63 -4.53
C GLY A 15 -16.47 -15.19 -4.74
N GLN A 16 -15.96 -14.23 -3.96
CA GLN A 16 -16.28 -12.82 -4.05
C GLN A 16 -15.03 -11.99 -4.36
N SER A 17 -15.20 -10.94 -5.16
CA SER A 17 -14.15 -9.94 -5.41
C SER A 17 -14.20 -8.87 -4.31
N TYR A 18 -13.11 -8.73 -3.59
CA TYR A 18 -12.90 -7.71 -2.56
C TYR A 18 -11.96 -6.63 -3.07
N VAL A 19 -12.18 -5.39 -2.65
CA VAL A 19 -11.33 -4.24 -2.95
C VAL A 19 -10.75 -3.68 -1.66
N ILE A 20 -9.43 -3.51 -1.62
CA ILE A 20 -8.71 -2.82 -0.56
C ILE A 20 -8.40 -1.42 -1.05
N THR A 21 -8.85 -0.40 -0.32
CA THR A 21 -8.53 1.02 -0.58
C THR A 21 -7.59 1.55 0.49
N MET A 22 -6.32 1.76 0.13
CA MET A 22 -5.30 2.29 1.01
C MET A 22 -5.18 3.80 0.83
N ASN A 23 -5.80 4.57 1.73
CA ASN A 23 -5.69 6.03 1.81
C ASN A 23 -5.26 6.47 3.21
N ALA A 24 -5.11 7.78 3.44
CA ALA A 24 -4.72 8.32 4.75
C ALA A 24 -5.65 7.87 5.89
N ASP A 25 -6.97 7.82 5.63
CA ASP A 25 -7.95 7.34 6.62
C ASP A 25 -7.71 5.87 6.99
N ALA A 26 -7.43 5.01 6.02
CA ALA A 26 -7.12 3.60 6.26
C ALA A 26 -5.85 3.46 7.10
N LEU A 27 -4.81 4.24 6.83
CA LEU A 27 -3.59 4.19 7.64
C LEU A 27 -3.83 4.66 9.09
N MET A 28 -4.58 5.74 9.29
CA MET A 28 -4.96 6.21 10.65
C MET A 28 -5.79 5.17 11.40
N MET A 29 -6.69 4.47 10.71
CA MET A 29 -7.45 3.37 11.29
C MET A 29 -6.55 2.19 11.70
N ALA A 30 -5.55 1.85 10.88
CA ALA A 30 -4.57 0.83 11.21
C ALA A 30 -3.71 1.22 12.44
N GLU A 31 -3.29 2.48 12.58
CA GLU A 31 -2.61 2.97 13.79
C GLU A 31 -3.49 2.81 15.03
N THR A 32 -4.76 3.19 14.91
CA THR A 32 -5.71 3.14 16.03
C THR A 32 -5.89 1.72 16.56
N ILE A 33 -5.96 0.74 15.66
CA ILE A 33 -6.12 -0.68 16.04
C ILE A 33 -4.84 -1.28 16.58
N THR A 34 -3.70 -0.98 15.96
CA THR A 34 -2.42 -1.58 16.33
C THR A 34 -1.74 -0.85 17.49
N ALA A 35 -2.23 0.34 17.84
CA ALA A 35 -1.60 1.27 18.78
C ALA A 35 -0.12 1.56 18.44
N MET A 36 0.23 1.49 17.16
CA MET A 36 1.58 1.68 16.64
C MET A 36 1.63 2.81 15.61
N PRO A 37 2.76 3.52 15.47
CA PRO A 37 2.96 4.47 14.39
C PRO A 37 2.97 3.79 13.02
N ILE A 38 2.48 4.48 11.97
CA ILE A 38 2.49 4.02 10.57
C ILE A 38 3.86 3.52 10.14
N SER A 39 4.94 4.23 10.51
CA SER A 39 6.31 3.83 10.14
C SER A 39 6.69 2.44 10.67
N SER A 40 6.24 2.09 11.88
CA SER A 40 6.43 0.75 12.45
C SER A 40 5.54 -0.28 11.76
N ILE A 41 4.29 0.05 11.48
CA ILE A 41 3.35 -0.85 10.78
C ILE A 41 3.90 -1.23 9.41
N LEU A 42 4.36 -0.24 8.63
CA LEU A 42 4.91 -0.45 7.29
C LEU A 42 6.22 -1.27 7.35
N GLY A 43 7.15 -0.93 8.25
CA GLY A 43 8.39 -1.70 8.38
C GLY A 43 8.15 -3.17 8.77
N LEU A 44 7.17 -3.44 9.63
CA LEU A 44 6.79 -4.80 10.00
C LEU A 44 6.06 -5.54 8.87
N PHE A 45 5.23 -4.84 8.10
CA PHE A 45 4.58 -5.40 6.92
C PHE A 45 5.59 -5.83 5.85
N ASP A 46 6.58 -4.99 5.57
CA ASP A 46 7.65 -5.28 4.59
C ASP A 46 8.51 -6.46 5.02
N SER A 47 8.79 -6.58 6.34
CA SER A 47 9.51 -7.73 6.89
C SER A 47 8.79 -9.08 6.67
N GLY A 48 7.48 -9.04 6.43
CA GLY A 48 6.65 -10.24 6.23
C GLY A 48 6.43 -11.10 7.48
N ALA A 49 6.93 -10.66 8.64
CA ALA A 49 6.94 -11.47 9.86
C ALA A 49 5.63 -11.41 10.66
N HIS A 50 4.68 -10.54 10.30
CA HIS A 50 3.55 -10.23 11.18
C HIS A 50 2.18 -10.27 10.49
N LEU A 51 1.48 -11.40 10.67
CA LEU A 51 0.09 -11.60 10.23
C LEU A 51 -0.85 -10.52 10.77
N GLY A 52 -0.65 -10.09 12.02
CA GLY A 52 -1.46 -9.02 12.62
C GLY A 52 -1.38 -7.70 11.86
N MET A 53 -0.22 -7.38 11.25
CA MET A 53 -0.06 -6.15 10.48
C MET A 53 -0.78 -6.25 9.14
N THR A 54 -0.64 -7.39 8.45
CA THR A 54 -1.39 -7.66 7.22
C THR A 54 -2.89 -7.60 7.46
N ALA A 55 -3.38 -8.19 8.56
CA ALA A 55 -4.80 -8.15 8.91
C ALA A 55 -5.29 -6.73 9.26
N ALA A 56 -4.53 -5.96 10.04
CA ALA A 56 -4.88 -4.58 10.37
C ALA A 56 -4.95 -3.68 9.12
N LEU A 57 -3.98 -3.80 8.21
CA LEU A 57 -3.95 -3.03 6.97
C LEU A 57 -5.07 -3.44 6.00
N ALA A 58 -5.28 -4.73 5.82
CA ALA A 58 -6.36 -5.23 4.98
C ALA A 58 -7.74 -4.86 5.53
N TRP A 59 -7.92 -4.93 6.85
CA TRP A 59 -9.15 -4.48 7.51
C TRP A 59 -9.37 -2.99 7.28
N ALA A 60 -8.36 -2.16 7.57
CA ALA A 60 -8.52 -0.72 7.46
C ALA A 60 -8.83 -0.28 6.03
N GLY A 61 -8.22 -0.93 5.03
CA GLY A 61 -8.49 -0.66 3.62
C GLY A 61 -9.84 -1.18 3.12
N THR A 62 -10.47 -2.12 3.82
CA THR A 62 -11.80 -2.67 3.46
C THR A 62 -12.94 -2.09 4.30
N TYR A 63 -12.63 -1.54 5.48
CA TYR A 63 -13.62 -1.12 6.48
C TYR A 63 -14.64 -0.12 5.92
N ARG A 64 -14.18 0.89 5.17
CA ARG A 64 -15.07 1.93 4.64
C ARG A 64 -16.06 1.40 3.59
N GLN A 65 -15.66 0.39 2.84
CA GLN A 65 -16.48 -0.17 1.76
C GLN A 65 -17.46 -1.23 2.26
N TYR A 66 -17.02 -2.06 3.20
CA TYR A 66 -17.78 -3.25 3.62
C TYR A 66 -18.27 -3.19 5.08
N GLY A 67 -17.82 -2.22 5.88
CA GLY A 67 -18.26 -2.04 7.27
C GLY A 67 -17.92 -3.23 8.19
N MET A 68 -16.94 -4.05 7.84
CA MET A 68 -16.62 -5.27 8.58
C MET A 68 -15.95 -4.94 9.93
N PRO A 69 -16.40 -5.51 11.06
CA PRO A 69 -15.69 -5.33 12.33
C PRO A 69 -14.29 -5.94 12.26
N TYR A 70 -13.36 -5.39 13.05
CA TYR A 70 -12.01 -5.96 13.15
C TYR A 70 -12.02 -7.30 13.91
N ASP A 71 -12.97 -7.48 14.83
CA ASP A 71 -13.13 -8.73 15.56
C ASP A 71 -13.44 -9.88 14.61
N GLY A 72 -12.61 -10.93 14.65
CA GLY A 72 -12.65 -12.05 13.70
C GLY A 72 -12.11 -11.76 12.29
N PHE A 73 -11.66 -10.54 11.99
CA PHE A 73 -11.05 -10.22 10.70
C PHE A 73 -9.72 -10.97 10.45
N PRO A 74 -8.81 -11.14 11.43
CA PRO A 74 -7.60 -11.92 11.24
C PRO A 74 -7.88 -13.37 10.81
N ASP A 75 -8.93 -14.00 11.35
CA ASP A 75 -9.33 -15.36 10.97
C ASP A 75 -9.84 -15.41 9.53
N ARG A 76 -10.56 -14.37 9.08
CA ARG A 76 -10.95 -14.23 7.67
C ARG A 76 -9.75 -14.09 6.75
N VAL A 77 -8.75 -13.29 7.14
CA VAL A 77 -7.50 -13.14 6.38
C VAL A 77 -6.76 -14.47 6.28
N LEU A 78 -6.78 -15.27 7.34
CA LEU A 78 -6.23 -16.62 7.33
C LEU A 78 -6.98 -17.52 6.33
N ALA A 79 -8.31 -17.46 6.31
CA ALA A 79 -9.16 -18.23 5.40
C ALA A 79 -9.02 -17.81 3.93
N TRP A 80 -8.91 -16.51 3.66
CA TRP A 80 -8.69 -15.93 2.33
C TRP A 80 -7.29 -16.23 1.76
N GLY A 81 -6.36 -16.56 2.64
CA GLY A 81 -4.96 -16.79 2.30
C GLY A 81 -4.13 -15.52 2.51
N VAL A 82 -3.23 -15.60 3.49
CA VAL A 82 -2.31 -14.52 3.86
C VAL A 82 -1.51 -13.97 2.67
N PRO A 83 -0.95 -14.79 1.76
CA PRO A 83 -0.20 -14.27 0.60
C PRO A 83 -1.07 -13.42 -0.32
N THR A 84 -2.29 -13.88 -0.63
CA THR A 84 -3.24 -13.18 -1.51
C THR A 84 -3.61 -11.80 -0.94
N VAL A 85 -3.94 -11.76 0.35
CA VAL A 85 -4.30 -10.51 1.04
C VAL A 85 -3.09 -9.58 1.11
N ARG A 86 -1.89 -10.11 1.42
CA ARG A 86 -0.66 -9.34 1.45
C ARG A 86 -0.34 -8.71 0.10
N ASP A 87 -0.47 -9.47 -0.98
CA ASP A 87 -0.24 -8.97 -2.35
C ASP A 87 -1.22 -7.86 -2.72
N ALA A 88 -2.49 -8.00 -2.32
CA ALA A 88 -3.48 -6.96 -2.52
C ALA A 88 -3.14 -5.69 -1.73
N VAL A 89 -2.79 -5.81 -0.45
CA VAL A 89 -2.36 -4.67 0.38
C VAL A 89 -1.12 -3.99 -0.23
N SER A 90 -0.13 -4.76 -0.68
CA SER A 90 1.08 -4.25 -1.30
C SER A 90 0.78 -3.47 -2.59
N LYS A 91 -0.04 -4.03 -3.49
CA LYS A 91 -0.48 -3.35 -4.71
C LYS A 91 -1.28 -2.08 -4.41
N ALA A 92 -2.14 -2.11 -3.40
CA ALA A 92 -2.89 -0.95 -2.95
C ALA A 92 -1.95 0.15 -2.43
N MET A 93 -0.94 -0.20 -1.65
CA MET A 93 0.07 0.74 -1.17
C MET A 93 0.90 1.35 -2.30
N GLN A 94 1.37 0.54 -3.26
CA GLN A 94 2.10 1.00 -4.44
C GLN A 94 1.28 1.97 -5.29
N GLN A 95 -0.03 1.77 -5.40
CA GLN A 95 -0.90 2.69 -6.13
C GLN A 95 -1.25 3.97 -5.34
N ALA A 96 -1.24 3.88 -4.01
CA ALA A 96 -1.51 5.02 -3.13
C ALA A 96 -0.32 5.97 -3.05
N TRP A 97 0.88 5.38 -2.98
CA TRP A 97 2.16 6.04 -3.05
C TRP A 97 2.97 5.38 -4.16
N PRO A 98 2.72 5.75 -5.43
CA PRO A 98 3.65 5.38 -6.48
C PRO A 98 5.00 5.94 -6.06
N GLU A 99 5.94 5.05 -5.75
CA GLU A 99 7.34 5.43 -5.79
C GLU A 99 7.51 6.08 -7.16
N LYS A 100 8.11 7.27 -7.20
CA LYS A 100 8.60 7.77 -8.47
C LYS A 100 9.57 6.70 -8.93
N GLU A 101 9.13 5.82 -9.83
CA GLU A 101 10.04 5.13 -10.72
C GLU A 101 11.01 6.21 -11.17
N ASP A 102 12.28 6.01 -10.82
CA ASP A 102 13.35 6.81 -11.37
C ASP A 102 13.03 7.01 -12.84
N ALA A 103 12.91 8.28 -13.20
CA ALA A 103 12.72 8.69 -14.57
C ALA A 103 13.65 7.83 -15.45
N GLU A 104 13.04 7.13 -16.41
CA GLU A 104 13.76 6.67 -17.59
C GLU A 104 14.80 7.73 -18.00
N GLY A 105 16.06 7.33 -17.97
CA GLY A 105 17.15 8.13 -18.52
C GLY A 105 17.65 9.23 -17.60
N ASP A 106 18.58 8.86 -16.71
CA ASP A 106 19.72 9.73 -16.39
C ASP A 106 20.61 9.84 -17.65
N ALA A 107 20.05 10.41 -18.72
CA ALA A 107 20.79 11.09 -19.75
C ALA A 107 21.32 12.37 -19.10
N ASN A 108 22.34 12.18 -18.26
CA ASN A 108 23.21 13.21 -17.71
C ASN A 108 23.41 14.28 -18.80
N PRO A 109 22.80 15.47 -18.69
CA PRO A 109 23.05 16.53 -19.66
C PRO A 109 24.49 16.95 -19.40
N GLN A 110 25.40 16.46 -20.25
CA GLN A 110 26.81 16.84 -20.25
C GLN A 110 26.87 18.34 -20.00
N LYS A 111 27.53 18.71 -18.90
CA LYS A 111 27.91 20.07 -18.52
C LYS A 111 28.49 20.76 -19.77
N ARG A 112 27.63 21.43 -20.54
CA ARG A 112 28.03 22.25 -21.66
C ARG A 112 28.56 23.54 -21.05
N GLY A 113 29.80 23.46 -20.58
CA GLY A 113 30.61 24.59 -20.17
C GLY A 113 30.58 25.62 -21.30
N ARG A 114 29.80 26.65 -21.06
CA ARG A 114 29.60 27.80 -21.93
C ARG A 114 30.95 28.49 -22.12
N ALA A 115 31.33 28.68 -23.38
CA ALA A 115 32.50 29.40 -23.82
C ALA A 115 32.64 30.81 -23.18
N LYS A 116 33.89 31.20 -22.90
CA LYS A 116 34.46 32.57 -22.99
C LYS A 116 35.98 32.41 -23.04
N ALA A 117 36.66 32.66 -24.16
CA ALA A 117 37.03 33.97 -24.73
C ALA A 117 38.47 34.38 -24.33
N LYS A 118 39.34 34.45 -25.35
CA LYS A 118 40.59 35.23 -25.52
C LYS A 118 41.48 35.52 -24.29
N ALA A 119 42.75 35.12 -24.42
CA ALA A 119 43.90 36.03 -24.42
C ALA A 119 44.99 35.44 -25.33
#